data_AF-A0A535D9B4-F1
#
_entry.id   AF-A0A535D9B4-F1
#
_cell.length_a   1.000
_cell.length_b   1.000
_cell.length_c   1.000
_cell.angle_alpha   90.00
_cell.angle_beta   90.00
_cell.angle_gamma   90.00
#
_symmetry.space_group_name_H-M   'P 1'
#
loop_
_entity.id
_entity.type
_entity.pdbx_description
1 polymer ?
#
loop_
_entity_poly.entity_id
_entity_poly.type
_entity_poly.pdbx_seq_one_letter_code
_entity_poly.pdbx_strand_id
1 'polypeptide(L)'
;MTSARATVILEQLGDGGRRRTSPRAAVIAAALRRTHPFTAQQLVRSLARSGIGRATVFRTLDLLVSEGVLARIHGIEHGSRCVRYTACGPTHHHHLMCRSCGRVEEIRASGLEERIDALARARGFEPLGHGIEIQGICSECRA
;
A
#
# COMPACT_ATOMS: atom_id res chain seq x y z
N MET A 1 -11.36 -0.62 -7.82
CA MET A 1 -12.45 -1.42 -7.24
C MET A 1 -12.14 -1.59 -5.76
N THR A 2 -12.86 -0.90 -4.89
CA THR A 2 -12.63 -0.94 -3.44
C THR A 2 -12.94 -2.36 -2.95
N SER A 3 -11.94 -3.05 -2.38
CA SER A 3 -12.08 -4.41 -1.85
C SER A 3 -13.22 -4.48 -0.82
N ALA A 4 -13.98 -5.58 -0.76
CA ALA A 4 -15.04 -5.79 0.23
C ALA A 4 -14.57 -5.53 1.67
N ARG A 5 -13.29 -5.81 1.97
CA ARG A 5 -12.66 -5.47 3.27
C ARG A 5 -12.64 -3.98 3.58
N ALA A 6 -12.43 -3.14 2.57
CA ALA A 6 -12.36 -1.70 2.74
C ALA A 6 -13.73 -1.09 3.07
N THR A 7 -14.80 -1.65 2.49
CA THR A 7 -16.19 -1.30 2.84
C THR A 7 -16.51 -1.67 4.29
N VAL A 8 -16.17 -2.91 4.70
CA VAL A 8 -16.37 -3.38 6.08
C VAL A 8 -15.60 -2.52 7.09
N ILE A 9 -14.36 -2.12 6.78
CA ILE A 9 -13.55 -1.25 7.66
C ILE A 9 -14.13 0.16 7.75
N LEU A 10 -14.68 0.69 6.67
CA LEU A 10 -15.40 1.98 6.69
C LEU A 10 -16.67 1.91 7.54
N GLU A 11 -17.40 0.79 7.50
CA GLU A 11 -18.60 0.54 8.32
C GLU A 11 -18.25 0.37 9.80
N GLN A 12 -17.27 -0.47 10.14
CA GLN A 12 -16.82 -0.69 11.52
C GLN A 12 -16.24 0.57 12.18
N LEU A 13 -15.66 1.48 11.38
CA LEU A 13 -15.17 2.77 11.87
C LEU A 13 -16.24 3.87 11.83
N GLY A 14 -17.41 3.58 11.25
CA GLY A 14 -18.57 4.47 11.13
C GLY A 14 -19.66 4.25 12.18
N ASP A 15 -19.67 3.11 12.87
CA ASP A 15 -20.74 2.68 13.81
C ASP A 15 -20.73 3.38 15.19
N GLY A 16 -20.04 4.51 15.30
CA GLY A 16 -20.06 5.39 16.47
C GLY A 16 -21.03 6.57 16.35
N GLY A 17 -22.15 6.42 15.64
CA GLY A 17 -23.34 7.29 15.75
C GLY A 17 -23.08 8.80 15.94
N ARG A 18 -22.30 9.46 15.07
CA ARG A 18 -22.38 10.92 14.87
C ARG A 18 -21.70 11.35 13.59
N ARG A 19 -22.50 12.03 12.74
CA ARG A 19 -22.12 12.74 11.50
C ARG A 19 -21.10 13.85 11.73
N ARG A 20 -19.87 13.48 12.06
CA ARG A 20 -18.63 14.21 11.78
C ARG A 20 -17.61 13.12 11.47
N THR A 21 -17.34 12.90 10.19
CA THR A 21 -16.33 11.92 9.75
C THR A 21 -15.07 12.17 10.59
N SER A 22 -14.72 11.22 11.46
CA SER A 22 -13.54 11.38 12.30
C SER A 22 -12.34 11.69 11.39
N PRO A 23 -11.32 12.44 11.85
CA PRO A 23 -10.11 12.68 11.08
C PRO A 23 -9.56 11.40 10.42
N ARG A 24 -9.74 10.24 11.08
CA ARG A 24 -9.43 8.91 10.55
C ARG A 24 -10.30 8.53 9.35
N ALA A 25 -11.63 8.64 9.42
CA ALA A 25 -12.53 8.31 8.30
C ALA A 25 -12.21 9.14 7.04
N ALA A 26 -11.88 10.43 7.21
CA ALA A 26 -11.46 11.28 6.10
C ALA A 26 -10.14 10.81 5.47
N VAL A 27 -9.17 10.38 6.28
CA VAL A 27 -7.91 9.80 5.79
C VAL A 27 -8.16 8.50 5.02
N ILE A 28 -8.99 7.60 5.55
CA ILE A 28 -9.31 6.32 4.90
C ILE A 28 -9.96 6.59 3.55
N ALA A 29 -11.00 7.43 3.51
CA ALA A 29 -11.67 7.76 2.26
C ALA A 29 -10.71 8.40 1.24
N ALA A 30 -9.79 9.26 1.69
CA ALA A 30 -8.79 9.87 0.82
C ALA A 30 -7.73 8.88 0.32
N ALA A 31 -7.33 7.91 1.15
CA ALA A 31 -6.40 6.84 0.77
C ALA A 31 -7.03 5.90 -0.27
N LEU A 32 -8.25 5.44 -0.02
CA LEU A 32 -8.94 4.44 -0.86
C LEU A 32 -9.44 4.98 -2.20
N ARG A 33 -9.62 6.30 -2.32
CA ARG A 33 -9.95 6.95 -3.60
C ARG A 33 -8.78 6.99 -4.58
N ARG A 34 -7.56 6.68 -4.14
CA ARG A 34 -6.39 6.72 -5.02
C ARG A 34 -6.32 5.46 -5.89
N THR A 35 -6.20 5.69 -7.19
CA THR A 35 -6.02 4.65 -8.21
C THR A 35 -4.55 4.32 -8.46
N HIS A 36 -3.64 5.17 -7.99
CA HIS A 36 -2.20 4.99 -8.13
C HIS A 36 -1.51 4.98 -6.76
N PRO A 37 -0.38 4.28 -6.64
CA PRO A 37 0.44 4.30 -5.45
C PRO A 37 0.82 5.71 -5.02
N PHE A 38 0.83 5.95 -3.71
CA PHE A 38 1.07 7.27 -3.15
C PHE A 38 1.95 7.21 -1.90
N THR A 39 2.70 8.26 -1.65
CA THR A 39 3.47 8.44 -0.41
C THR A 39 2.58 8.99 0.71
N ALA A 40 2.93 8.70 1.97
CA ALA A 40 2.27 9.32 3.11
C ALA A 40 2.28 10.87 3.02
N GLN A 41 3.38 11.44 2.52
CA GLN A 41 3.53 12.89 2.31
C GLN A 41 2.52 13.42 1.28
N GLN A 42 2.26 12.70 0.19
CA GLN A 42 1.21 13.07 -0.78
C GLN A 42 -0.18 13.06 -0.13
N LEU A 43 -0.47 12.08 0.73
CA LEU A 43 -1.74 12.02 1.46
C LEU A 43 -1.89 13.17 2.47
N VAL A 44 -0.85 13.45 3.25
CA VAL A 44 -0.80 14.61 4.15
C VAL A 44 -1.10 15.90 3.38
N ARG A 45 -0.41 16.13 2.24
CA ARG A 45 -0.61 17.34 1.43
C ARG A 45 -2.05 17.47 0.93
N SER A 46 -2.66 16.37 0.47
CA SER A 46 -4.06 16.40 0.02
C SER A 46 -5.07 16.71 1.13
N LEU A 47 -4.69 16.55 2.40
CA LEU A 47 -5.55 16.77 3.56
C LEU A 47 -5.16 18.03 4.36
N ALA A 48 -4.24 18.85 3.86
CA ALA A 48 -3.69 19.99 4.60
C ALA A 48 -4.77 21.01 5.02
N ARG A 49 -5.81 21.22 4.18
CA ARG A 49 -6.92 22.13 4.46
C ARG A 49 -8.00 21.53 5.38
N SER A 50 -7.88 20.26 5.74
CA SER A 50 -8.88 19.55 6.55
C SER A 50 -8.59 19.59 8.06
N GLY A 51 -7.50 20.26 8.49
CA GLY A 51 -7.09 20.30 9.91
C GLY A 51 -6.57 18.95 10.44
N ILE A 52 -6.32 17.97 9.55
CA ILE A 52 -5.88 16.62 9.94
C ILE A 52 -4.36 16.62 10.11
N GLY A 53 -3.90 16.38 11.34
CA GLY A 53 -2.48 16.30 11.66
C GLY A 53 -1.78 15.11 10.99
N ARG A 54 -0.48 15.29 10.70
CA ARG A 54 0.40 14.26 10.10
C ARG A 54 0.31 12.92 10.84
N ALA A 55 0.40 12.94 12.17
CA ALA A 55 0.37 11.73 12.99
C ALA A 55 -0.91 10.89 12.78
N THR A 56 -2.05 11.54 12.54
CA THR A 56 -3.31 10.84 12.23
C THR A 56 -3.25 10.16 10.88
N VAL A 57 -2.62 10.79 9.87
CA VAL A 57 -2.41 10.17 8.55
C VAL A 57 -1.57 8.90 8.67
N PHE A 58 -0.41 8.99 9.31
CA PHE A 58 0.50 7.85 9.46
C PHE A 58 -0.14 6.70 10.24
N ARG A 59 -0.72 6.96 11.42
CA ARG A 59 -1.40 5.91 12.21
C ARG A 59 -2.54 5.24 11.46
N THR A 60 -3.26 5.99 10.63
CA THR A 60 -4.35 5.43 9.82
C THR A 60 -3.82 4.59 8.67
N LEU A 61 -2.73 5.01 8.01
CA LEU A 61 -2.07 4.19 7.01
C LEU A 61 -1.52 2.89 7.61
N ASP A 62 -0.93 2.96 8.81
CA ASP A 62 -0.41 1.78 9.49
C ASP A 62 -1.53 0.78 9.82
N LEU A 63 -2.68 1.27 10.30
CA LEU A 63 -3.89 0.46 10.51
C LEU A 63 -4.36 -0.17 9.19
N LEU A 64 -4.46 0.61 8.11
CA LEU A 64 -4.92 0.07 6.83
C LEU A 64 -3.96 -1.00 6.29
N VAL A 65 -2.67 -0.92 6.60
CA VAL A 65 -1.71 -1.98 6.24
C VAL A 65 -1.84 -3.20 7.15
N SER A 66 -2.02 -3.03 8.46
CA SER A 66 -2.21 -4.17 9.36
C SER A 66 -3.48 -4.96 9.04
N GLU A 67 -4.53 -4.27 8.58
CA GLU A 67 -5.78 -4.87 8.12
C GLU A 67 -5.70 -5.45 6.68
N GLY A 68 -4.55 -5.33 6.02
CA GLY A 68 -4.34 -5.82 4.65
C GLY A 68 -5.14 -5.06 3.58
N VAL A 69 -5.61 -3.85 3.87
CA VAL A 69 -6.31 -2.98 2.90
C VAL A 69 -5.33 -2.26 1.99
N LEU A 70 -4.20 -1.83 2.55
CA LEU A 70 -3.10 -1.23 1.81
C LEU A 70 -1.85 -2.12 1.91
N ALA A 71 -1.05 -2.14 0.86
CA ALA A 71 0.31 -2.66 0.90
C ALA A 71 1.32 -1.52 0.97
N ARG A 72 2.48 -1.76 1.61
CA ARG A 72 3.64 -0.88 1.53
C ARG A 72 4.57 -1.38 0.42
N ILE A 73 4.92 -0.47 -0.47
CA ILE A 73 5.91 -0.69 -1.52
C ILE A 73 7.16 0.08 -1.13
N HIS A 74 8.24 -0.66 -0.93
CA HIS A 74 9.55 -0.11 -0.62
C HIS A 74 10.34 0.10 -1.90
N GLY A 75 10.89 1.29 -2.08
CA GLY A 75 11.71 1.60 -3.24
C GLY A 75 12.76 2.66 -2.95
N ILE A 76 13.56 2.98 -3.96
CA ILE A 76 14.57 4.04 -3.94
C ILE A 76 14.20 5.11 -4.97
N GLU A 77 14.10 6.35 -4.52
CA GLU A 77 13.82 7.55 -5.32
C GLU A 77 14.90 8.58 -5.00
N HIS A 78 15.59 9.09 -6.02
CA HIS A 78 16.74 10.01 -5.87
C HIS A 78 17.80 9.54 -4.83
N GLY A 79 18.12 8.24 -4.81
CA GLY A 79 19.10 7.67 -3.88
C GLY A 79 18.61 7.51 -2.43
N SER A 80 17.38 7.93 -2.13
CA SER A 80 16.78 7.82 -0.80
C SER A 80 15.68 6.76 -0.77
N ARG A 81 15.53 6.08 0.38
CA ARG A 81 14.42 5.15 0.60
C ARG A 81 13.09 5.89 0.53
N CYS A 82 12.14 5.33 -0.19
CA CYS A 82 10.78 5.83 -0.34
C CYS A 82 9.79 4.70 -0.04
N VAL A 83 8.67 5.05 0.61
CA VAL A 83 7.55 4.13 0.88
C VAL A 83 6.31 4.67 0.18
N ARG A 84 5.74 3.86 -0.69
CA ARG A 84 4.45 4.10 -1.32
C ARG A 84 3.41 3.12 -0.78
N TYR A 85 2.16 3.55 -0.82
CA TYR A 85 1.00 2.78 -0.39
C TYR A 85 0.12 2.56 -1.59
N THR A 86 -0.38 1.34 -1.77
CA THR A 86 -1.35 1.00 -2.82
C THR A 86 -2.47 0.17 -2.21
N ALA A 87 -3.67 0.25 -2.79
CA ALA A 87 -4.75 -0.64 -2.43
C ALA A 87 -4.36 -2.07 -2.81
N CYS A 88 -4.57 -3.00 -1.87
CA CYS A 88 -4.18 -4.40 -2.02
C CYS A 88 -5.43 -5.28 -2.15
N GLY A 89 -5.38 -6.26 -3.05
CA GLY A 89 -6.33 -7.36 -3.10
C GLY A 89 -6.04 -8.41 -2.01
N PRO A 90 -6.96 -9.35 -1.74
CA PRO A 90 -6.78 -10.35 -0.69
C PRO A 90 -5.70 -11.41 -1.01
N THR A 91 -5.19 -11.44 -2.24
CA THR A 91 -4.19 -12.43 -2.68
C THR A 91 -2.78 -11.87 -2.52
N HIS A 92 -1.86 -12.68 -2.02
CA HIS A 92 -0.43 -12.34 -2.00
C HIS A 92 0.06 -12.08 -3.43
N HIS A 93 0.79 -10.97 -3.59
CA HIS A 93 1.39 -10.57 -4.85
C HIS A 93 2.62 -9.72 -4.58
N HIS A 94 3.44 -9.58 -5.60
CA HIS A 94 4.61 -8.71 -5.58
C HIS A 94 4.35 -7.48 -6.43
N HIS A 95 5.22 -6.48 -6.35
CA HIS A 95 5.03 -5.25 -7.13
C HIS A 95 6.21 -4.94 -8.04
N LEU A 96 5.88 -4.43 -9.23
CA LEU A 96 6.82 -3.81 -10.17
C LEU A 96 6.54 -2.31 -10.22
N MET A 97 7.51 -1.48 -9.86
CA MET A 97 7.38 -0.01 -9.83
C MET A 97 8.22 0.67 -10.91
N CYS A 98 7.61 1.55 -11.70
CA CYS A 98 8.32 2.46 -12.58
C CYS A 98 8.93 3.63 -11.79
N ARG A 99 10.24 3.86 -11.93
CA ARG A 99 10.94 4.98 -11.28
C ARG A 99 10.69 6.33 -11.94
N SER A 100 10.20 6.35 -13.18
CA SER A 100 9.90 7.59 -13.91
C SER A 100 8.51 8.13 -13.55
N CYS A 101 7.45 7.35 -13.78
CA CYS A 101 6.07 7.79 -13.56
C CYS A 101 5.45 7.31 -12.24
N GLY A 102 6.11 6.41 -11.49
CA GLY A 102 5.58 5.85 -10.24
C GLY A 102 4.46 4.82 -10.42
N ARG A 103 4.15 4.41 -11.67
CA ARG A 103 3.22 3.30 -11.96
C ARG A 103 3.67 2.05 -11.21
N VAL A 104 2.70 1.34 -10.64
CA VAL A 104 2.92 0.01 -10.05
C VAL A 104 2.02 -1.01 -10.71
N GLU A 105 2.58 -2.17 -10.98
CA GLU A 105 1.90 -3.34 -11.50
C GLU A 105 2.07 -4.52 -10.53
N GLU A 106 1.03 -5.36 -10.43
CA GLU A 106 1.09 -6.60 -9.65
C GLU A 106 1.85 -7.66 -10.44
N ILE A 107 2.80 -8.33 -9.79
CA ILE A 107 3.50 -9.48 -10.34
C ILE A 107 2.87 -10.74 -9.76
N ARG A 108 2.36 -11.60 -10.64
CA ARG A 108 1.97 -12.97 -10.33
C ARG A 108 2.80 -13.91 -11.19
N ALA A 109 3.67 -14.70 -10.58
CA ALA A 109 4.50 -15.66 -11.28
C ALA A 109 4.30 -17.04 -10.66
N SER A 110 3.75 -17.97 -11.45
CA SER A 110 3.57 -19.37 -11.03
C SER A 110 4.93 -19.98 -10.67
N GLY A 111 5.01 -20.67 -9.53
CA GLY A 111 6.24 -21.32 -9.07
C GLY A 111 7.26 -20.40 -8.38
N LEU A 112 7.04 -19.08 -8.34
CA LEU A 112 7.97 -18.15 -7.71
C LEU A 112 7.97 -18.30 -6.19
N GLU A 113 6.78 -18.38 -5.58
CA GLU A 113 6.59 -18.48 -4.14
C GLU A 113 7.23 -19.76 -3.60
N GLU A 114 6.94 -20.90 -4.23
CA GLU A 114 7.48 -22.21 -3.84
C GLU A 114 9.00 -22.23 -3.95
N ARG A 115 9.56 -21.55 -4.96
CA ARG A 115 11.00 -21.47 -5.16
C ARG A 115 11.70 -20.63 -4.10
N ILE A 116 11.09 -19.53 -3.67
CA ILE A 116 11.63 -18.68 -2.60
C ILE A 116 11.62 -19.43 -1.28
N ASP A 117 10.50 -20.09 -0.96
CA ASP A 117 10.36 -20.91 0.24
C ASP A 117 11.37 -22.06 0.27
N ALA A 118 11.56 -22.75 -0.86
CA ALA A 118 12.55 -23.81 -0.98
C ALA A 118 13.98 -23.29 -0.75
N LEU A 119 14.33 -22.11 -1.28
CA LEU A 119 15.64 -21.49 -1.09
C LEU A 119 15.92 -21.13 0.38
N ALA A 120 14.90 -20.69 1.11
CA ALA A 120 15.00 -20.42 2.55
C ALA A 120 15.18 -21.72 3.34
N ARG A 121 14.33 -22.71 3.10
CA ARG A 121 14.36 -24.01 3.78
C ARG A 121 15.67 -24.76 3.54
N ALA A 122 16.20 -24.73 2.31
CA ALA A 122 17.49 -25.34 1.98
C ALA A 122 18.68 -24.76 2.77
N ARG A 123 18.52 -23.58 3.38
CA ARG A 123 19.51 -22.92 4.24
C ARG A 123 19.18 -23.01 5.73
N GLY A 124 18.19 -23.81 6.11
CA GLY A 124 17.76 -23.99 7.50
C GLY A 124 16.86 -22.87 8.04
N PHE A 125 16.29 -22.03 7.19
CA PHE A 125 15.33 -21.01 7.62
C PHE A 125 13.88 -21.54 7.56
N GLU A 126 13.07 -21.16 8.53
CA GLU A 126 11.61 -21.26 8.47
C GLU A 126 11.05 -19.97 7.83
N PRO A 127 10.50 -20.03 6.61
CA PRO A 127 9.92 -18.85 5.96
C PRO A 127 8.63 -18.46 6.68
N LEU A 128 8.60 -17.27 7.27
CA LEU A 128 7.42 -16.67 7.91
C LEU A 128 6.70 -15.67 6.99
N GLY A 129 7.29 -15.36 5.84
CA GLY A 129 6.78 -14.43 4.84
C GLY A 129 7.93 -13.74 4.09
N HIS A 130 7.58 -13.09 2.97
CA HIS A 130 8.52 -12.35 2.15
C HIS A 130 7.81 -11.22 1.41
N GLY A 131 8.60 -10.25 0.95
CA GLY A 131 8.16 -9.21 0.05
C GLY A 131 9.13 -9.10 -1.11
N ILE A 132 8.60 -8.99 -2.33
CA ILE A 132 9.40 -8.67 -3.52
C ILE A 132 8.86 -7.38 -4.13
N GLU A 133 9.80 -6.48 -4.33
CA GLU A 133 9.58 -5.16 -4.90
C GLU A 133 10.63 -4.96 -5.99
N ILE A 134 10.20 -4.88 -7.25
CA ILE A 134 11.11 -4.65 -8.39
C ILE A 134 10.97 -3.20 -8.84
N GLN A 135 12.08 -2.50 -9.04
CA GLN A 135 12.08 -1.15 -9.61
C GLN A 135 12.64 -1.16 -11.04
N GLY A 136 11.92 -0.53 -11.96
CA GLY A 136 12.32 -0.44 -13.37
C GLY A 136 11.83 0.85 -14.03
N ILE A 137 11.80 0.87 -15.37
CA ILE A 137 11.15 1.92 -16.17
C ILE A 137 10.11 1.23 -17.04
N CYS A 138 8.84 1.62 -16.94
CA CYS A 138 7.76 1.02 -17.72
C CYS A 138 7.91 1.30 -19.22
N SER A 139 7.26 0.50 -20.05
CA SER A 139 7.26 0.66 -21.51
C SER A 139 6.87 2.07 -21.94
N GLU A 140 5.84 2.66 -21.34
CA GLU A 140 5.38 4.02 -21.64
C GLU A 140 6.43 5.11 -21.36
N CYS A 141 7.34 4.89 -20.40
CA CYS A 141 8.42 5.84 -20.09
C CYS A 141 9.73 5.55 -20.83
N ARG A 142 9.84 4.40 -21.50
CA ARG A 142 10.97 4.08 -22.39
C ARG A 142 10.69 4.44 -23.85
N ALA A 143 9.42 4.67 -24.19
CA ALA A 143 8.97 5.08 -25.51
C ALA A 143 9.32 6.54 -25.81
#